data_AF-A0A939STB9-F1
#
_entry.id   AF-A0A939STB9-F1
#
_cell.length_a   1.000
_cell.length_b   1.000
_cell.length_c   1.000
_cell.angle_alpha   90.00
_cell.angle_beta   90.00
_cell.angle_gamma   90.00
#
_symmetry.space_group_name_H-M   'P 1'
#
loop_
_entity.id
_entity.type
_entity.pdbx_description
1 polymer ?
#
loop_
_entity_poly.entity_id
_entity_poly.type
_entity_poly.pdbx_seq_one_letter_code
_entity_poly.pdbx_strand_id
1 'polypeptide(L)'
;MEALAAEVGLNRVTLLPNHVPPHRPQPEANAQQRLKMVELAIAGNPLFAVDDREPHRTTPSYTIETLETIRKERGAAQPLAFIIGRTRC
;
A
#
# COMPACT_ATOMS: atom_id res chain seq x y z
N MET A 1 -8.40 -0.62 9.69
CA MET A 1 -7.63 0.50 9.11
C MET A 1 -8.23 1.83 9.50
N GLU A 2 -9.52 2.08 9.25
CA GLU A 2 -10.20 3.32 9.69
C GLU A 2 -10.15 3.53 11.21
N ALA A 3 -10.48 2.50 12.00
CA ALA A 3 -10.38 2.56 13.46
C ALA A 3 -8.95 2.88 13.96
N LEU A 4 -7.94 2.28 13.34
CA LEU A 4 -6.53 2.53 13.66
C LEU A 4 -6.10 3.96 13.28
N ALA A 5 -6.56 4.46 12.14
CA ALA A 5 -6.24 5.81 11.69
C ALA A 5 -6.85 6.88 12.60
N ALA A 6 -8.08 6.66 13.09
CA ALA A 6 -8.72 7.52 14.08
C ALA A 6 -7.99 7.47 15.44
N GLU A 7 -7.57 6.30 15.88
CA GLU A 7 -6.91 6.09 17.19
C GLU A 7 -5.48 6.65 17.24
N VAL A 8 -4.77 6.66 16.11
CA VAL A 8 -3.38 7.14 16.00
C VAL A 8 -3.29 8.58 15.45
N GLY A 9 -4.43 9.20 15.09
CA GLY A 9 -4.46 10.56 14.53
C GLY A 9 -3.76 10.69 13.17
N LEU A 10 -3.89 9.67 12.31
CA LEU A 10 -3.28 9.67 10.98
C LEU A 10 -4.07 10.59 10.04
N ASN A 11 -3.41 11.63 9.52
CA ASN A 11 -4.02 12.58 8.58
C ASN A 11 -4.24 11.97 7.18
N ARG A 12 -3.49 10.93 6.81
CA ARG A 12 -3.63 10.23 5.53
C ARG A 12 -3.03 8.83 5.61
N VAL A 13 -3.72 7.85 5.03
CA VAL A 13 -3.26 6.47 4.90
C VAL A 13 -3.17 6.10 3.41
N THR A 14 -1.97 5.75 2.96
CA THR A 14 -1.76 5.30 1.58
C THR A 14 -1.74 3.79 1.52
N LEU A 15 -2.69 3.19 0.77
CA LEU A 15 -2.74 1.77 0.49
C LEU A 15 -1.79 1.45 -0.67
N LEU A 16 -0.92 0.47 -0.46
CA LEU A 16 0.08 0.02 -1.42
C LEU A 16 -0.29 -1.42 -1.84
N PRO A 17 -0.90 -1.63 -3.02
CA PRO A 17 -1.23 -2.96 -3.50
C PRO A 17 0.03 -3.64 -4.03
N ASN A 18 0.46 -4.72 -3.40
CA ASN A 18 1.73 -5.36 -3.78
C ASN A 18 1.69 -6.01 -5.17
N HIS A 19 2.83 -5.92 -5.87
CA HIS A 19 3.11 -6.81 -7.00
C HIS A 19 3.13 -8.26 -6.51
N VAL A 20 2.63 -9.20 -7.31
CA VAL A 20 2.44 -10.61 -6.88
C VAL A 20 3.79 -11.14 -6.36
N PRO A 21 3.88 -11.53 -5.07
CA PRO A 21 5.13 -12.07 -4.56
C PRO A 21 5.42 -13.40 -5.27
N PRO A 22 6.65 -13.63 -5.77
CA PRO A 22 6.98 -14.84 -6.52
C PRO A 22 6.84 -16.14 -5.69
N HIS A 23 6.69 -16.02 -4.37
CA HIS A 23 6.61 -17.10 -3.40
C HIS A 23 5.17 -17.45 -2.96
N ARG A 24 4.12 -16.87 -3.58
CA ARG A 24 2.71 -17.21 -3.27
C ARG A 24 1.98 -17.68 -4.52
N PRO A 25 0.97 -18.56 -4.40
CA PRO A 25 0.12 -18.92 -5.52
C PRO A 25 -0.48 -17.65 -6.14
N GLN A 26 -0.52 -17.61 -7.48
CA GLN A 26 -1.01 -16.46 -8.21
C GLN A 26 -2.48 -16.20 -7.83
N PRO A 27 -2.84 -14.95 -7.46
CA PRO A 27 -4.23 -14.59 -7.25
C PRO A 27 -5.02 -14.75 -8.56
N GLU A 28 -6.30 -15.16 -8.47
CA GLU A 28 -7.20 -15.21 -9.62
C GLU A 28 -7.39 -13.83 -10.27
N ALA A 29 -7.37 -12.77 -9.44
CA ALA A 29 -7.43 -11.40 -9.90
C ALA A 29 -6.03 -10.88 -10.28
N ASN A 30 -5.90 -10.38 -11.50
CA ASN A 30 -4.67 -9.74 -11.96
C ASN A 30 -4.38 -8.43 -11.20
N ALA A 31 -3.16 -7.89 -11.36
CA ALA A 31 -2.74 -6.68 -10.63
C ALA A 31 -3.66 -5.48 -10.87
N GLN A 32 -4.15 -5.27 -12.10
CA GLN A 32 -5.07 -4.18 -12.43
C GLN A 32 -6.46 -4.36 -11.80
N GLN A 33 -6.98 -5.57 -11.78
CA GLN A 33 -8.24 -5.89 -11.12
C GLN A 33 -8.14 -5.64 -9.60
N ARG A 34 -7.03 -6.05 -8.97
CA ARG A 34 -6.79 -5.78 -7.54
C ARG A 34 -6.67 -4.29 -7.26
N LEU A 35 -5.95 -3.55 -8.09
CA LEU A 35 -5.89 -2.08 -8.01
C LEU A 35 -7.29 -1.48 -8.08
N LYS A 36 -8.10 -1.91 -9.06
CA LYS A 36 -9.45 -1.38 -9.23
C LYS A 36 -10.37 -1.67 -8.05
N MET A 37 -10.26 -2.86 -7.47
CA MET A 37 -11.01 -3.21 -6.25
C MET A 37 -10.61 -2.30 -5.08
N VAL A 38 -9.32 -1.99 -4.92
CA VAL A 38 -8.85 -1.09 -3.86
C VAL A 38 -9.35 0.34 -4.10
N GLU A 39 -9.26 0.85 -5.32
CA GLU A 39 -9.80 2.18 -5.68
C GLU A 39 -11.29 2.30 -5.34
N LEU A 40 -12.09 1.28 -5.68
CA LEU A 40 -13.51 1.24 -5.37
C LEU A 40 -13.76 1.16 -3.86
N ALA A 41 -12.95 0.38 -3.13
CA ALA A 41 -13.08 0.23 -1.68
C ALA A 41 -12.81 1.52 -0.91
N ILE A 42 -11.97 2.41 -1.44
CA ILE A 42 -11.66 3.70 -0.80
C ILE A 42 -12.37 4.90 -1.44
N ALA A 43 -13.20 4.66 -2.47
CA ALA A 43 -13.88 5.72 -3.19
C ALA A 43 -14.75 6.56 -2.25
N GLY A 44 -14.53 7.88 -2.23
CA GLY A 44 -15.26 8.80 -1.38
C GLY A 44 -14.74 8.95 0.06
N ASN A 45 -13.67 8.22 0.44
CA ASN A 45 -13.02 8.40 1.74
C ASN A 45 -11.70 9.21 1.61
N PRO A 46 -11.67 10.50 2.02
CA PRO A 46 -10.50 11.37 1.85
C PRO A 46 -9.31 10.96 2.73
N LEU A 47 -9.52 10.10 3.73
CA LEU A 47 -8.46 9.55 4.58
C LEU A 47 -7.52 8.64 3.80
N PHE A 48 -8.02 7.99 2.76
CA PHE A 48 -7.28 6.98 2.01
C PHE A 48 -6.83 7.48 0.64
N ALA A 49 -5.64 7.05 0.26
CA ALA A 49 -5.13 7.16 -1.10
C ALA A 49 -4.60 5.80 -1.55
N VAL A 50 -4.55 5.56 -2.86
CA VAL A 50 -3.87 4.39 -3.43
C VAL A 50 -2.54 4.82 -4.05
N ASP A 51 -1.51 4.02 -3.85
CA ASP A 51 -0.23 4.13 -4.55
C ASP A 51 -0.05 2.92 -5.44
N ASP A 52 -0.11 3.13 -6.75
CA ASP A 52 -0.07 2.09 -7.77
C ASP A 52 1.35 1.80 -8.30
N ARG A 53 2.40 2.25 -7.59
CA ARG A 53 3.79 2.09 -8.07
C ARG A 53 4.21 0.62 -8.23
N GLU A 54 3.79 -0.27 -7.34
CA GLU A 54 4.22 -1.68 -7.38
C GLU A 54 3.54 -2.49 -8.49
N PRO A 55 2.21 -2.36 -8.74
CA PRO A 55 1.55 -3.02 -9.87
C PRO A 55 2.14 -2.73 -11.24
N HIS A 56 2.74 -1.55 -11.44
CA HIS A 56 3.36 -1.15 -12.71
C HIS A 56 4.84 -1.57 -12.83
N ARG A 57 5.46 -2.11 -11.78
CA ARG A 57 6.85 -2.59 -11.84
C ARG A 57 6.93 -3.94 -12.54
N THR A 58 7.85 -4.03 -13.50
CA THR A 58 8.18 -5.29 -14.18
C THR A 58 9.05 -6.23 -13.34
N THR A 59 9.62 -5.72 -12.24
CA THR A 59 10.47 -6.45 -11.31
C THR A 59 9.76 -6.71 -9.97
N PRO A 60 10.11 -7.80 -9.24
CA PRO A 60 9.62 -8.00 -7.89
C PRO A 60 9.82 -6.75 -7.04
N SER A 61 8.78 -6.34 -6.33
CA SER A 61 8.85 -5.18 -5.43
C SER A 61 9.27 -5.66 -4.03
N TYR A 62 10.33 -5.05 -3.51
CA TYR A 62 10.77 -5.26 -2.13
C TYR A 62 10.36 -4.07 -1.28
N THR A 63 9.81 -4.33 -0.09
CA THR A 63 9.32 -3.29 0.82
C THR A 63 10.39 -2.24 1.13
N ILE A 64 11.67 -2.63 1.23
CA ILE A 64 12.77 -1.69 1.47
C ILE A 64 12.92 -0.67 0.34
N GLU A 65 12.88 -1.12 -0.92
CA GLU A 65 13.00 -0.25 -2.08
C GLU A 65 11.82 0.73 -2.15
N THR A 66 10.61 0.24 -1.89
CA THR A 66 9.41 1.09 -1.88
C THR A 66 9.51 2.16 -0.79
N LEU A 67 9.94 1.80 0.42
CA LEU A 67 10.10 2.76 1.51
C LEU A 67 11.21 3.79 1.24
N GLU A 68 12.30 3.40 0.59
CA GLU A 68 13.35 4.33 0.17
C GLU A 68 12.84 5.34 -0.86
N THR A 69 12.07 4.90 -1.86
CA THR A 69 11.46 5.81 -2.84
C THR A 69 10.51 6.79 -2.15
N ILE A 70 9.65 6.32 -1.24
CA ILE A 70 8.74 7.18 -0.49
C ILE A 70 9.52 8.17 0.40
N ARG A 71 10.62 7.74 1.04
CA ARG A 71 11.47 8.63 1.83
C ARG A 71 12.12 9.72 0.98
N LYS A 72 12.57 9.40 -0.23
CA LYS A 72 13.13 10.38 -1.18
C LYS A 72 12.06 11.40 -1.61
N GLU A 73 10.83 10.97 -1.86
CA GLU A 73 9.71 11.85 -2.27
C GLU A 73 9.21 12.76 -1.13
N ARG A 74 9.16 12.24 0.11
CA ARG A 74 8.59 12.95 1.27
C ARG A 74 9.61 13.73 2.09
N GLY A 75 10.91 13.50 1.85
CA GLY A 75 12.00 14.13 2.59
C GLY A 75 12.25 13.52 3.98
N ALA A 76 13.32 13.98 4.64
CA ALA A 76 13.77 13.41 5.91
C ALA A 76 12.94 13.84 7.14
N ALA A 77 12.28 15.01 7.07
CA ALA A 77 11.59 15.59 8.21
C ALA A 77 10.20 14.99 8.47
N GLN A 78 9.54 14.43 7.45
CA GLN A 78 8.20 13.87 7.62
C GLN A 78 8.27 12.47 8.27
N PRO A 79 7.57 12.23 9.40
CA PRO A 79 7.43 10.89 9.95
C PRO A 79 6.68 9.97 8.97
N LEU A 80 7.17 8.74 8.82
CA LEU A 80 6.53 7.70 8.02
C LEU A 80 6.21 6.51 8.92
N ALA A 81 4.99 5.98 8.82
CA ALA A 81 4.56 4.77 9.49
C ALA A 81 4.24 3.70 8.45
N PHE A 82 4.72 2.47 8.68
CA PHE A 82 4.40 1.32 7.85
C PHE A 82 3.50 0.37 8.65
N ILE A 83 2.27 0.18 8.16
CA ILE A 83 1.26 -0.65 8.83
C ILE A 83 1.28 -2.04 8.20
N ILE A 84 1.57 -3.05 9.02
CA ILE A 84 1.49 -4.46 8.62
C ILE A 84 0.42 -5.18 9.44
N GLY A 85 -0.41 -5.97 8.75
CA GLY A 85 -1.32 -6.89 9.41
C GLY A 85 -0.57 -8.11 9.93
N ARG A 86 -0.94 -8.61 11.11
CA ARG A 86 -0.49 -9.93 11.56
C ARG A 86 -1.17 -10.99 10.70
N THR A 87 -0.41 -11.74 9.93
CA THR A 87 -0.90 -12.96 9.29
C THR A 87 -1.22 -13.97 10.39
N ARG A 88 -2.47 -14.43 10.49
CA ARG A 88 -2.74 -15.62 11.31
C ARG A 88 -2.10 -16.82 10.62
N CYS A 89 -1.22 -17.51 11.33
CA CYS A 89 -0.71 -18.83 10.95
C CYS A 89 -1.85 -19.86 10.95
#